data_AF-A0A317NJC9-F1
#
_entry.id   AF-A0A317NJC9-F1
#
_cell.length_a   1.000
_cell.length_b   1.000
_cell.length_c   1.000
_cell.angle_alpha   90.00
_cell.angle_beta   90.00
_cell.angle_gamma   90.00
#
_symmetry.space_group_name_H-M   'P 1'
#
loop_
_entity.id
_entity.type
_entity.pdbx_description
1 polymer ?
#
loop_
_entity_poly.entity_id
_entity_poly.type
_entity_poly.pdbx_seq_one_letter_code
_entity_poly.pdbx_strand_id
1 'polypeptide(L)'
;MRIGELAQRTGVSHRLLRYYEEQGLLTAQRTGGGFREYAPTAPDIVRQIRALLAAGLPTRAIRDILPCAHGPAPTLEPHPDMLALLRTELDSLDSRITCLQETREILARYLSTTESGSTTVDAVRVTSPESESARNAHNQPIPPSTMRG
;
A
#
# COMPACT_ATOMS: atom_id res chain seq x y z
N MET A 1 8.96 18.54 26.24
CA MET A 1 8.13 17.32 26.37
C MET A 1 8.92 16.09 25.93
N ARG A 2 8.89 14.98 26.67
CA ARG A 2 9.61 13.74 26.30
C ARG A 2 8.82 12.89 25.30
N ILE A 3 9.47 11.92 24.65
CA ILE A 3 8.80 11.03 23.66
C ILE A 3 7.61 10.27 24.27
N GLY A 4 7.70 9.84 25.52
CA GLY A 4 6.62 9.12 26.20
C GLY A 4 5.40 10.00 26.45
N GLU A 5 5.63 11.24 26.87
CA GLU A 5 4.56 12.22 27.06
C GLU A 5 3.92 12.60 25.71
N LEU A 6 4.72 12.78 24.66
CA LEU A 6 4.20 13.01 23.31
C LEU A 6 3.35 11.84 22.80
N ALA A 7 3.80 10.61 23.01
CA ALA A 7 3.06 9.40 22.65
C ALA A 7 1.72 9.31 23.37
N GLN A 8 1.70 9.59 24.68
CA GLN A 8 0.47 9.60 25.47
C GLN A 8 -0.51 10.68 24.99
N ARG A 9 -0.02 11.88 24.67
CA ARG A 9 -0.86 13.00 24.20
C ARG A 9 -1.41 12.82 22.79
N THR A 10 -0.71 12.06 21.94
CA THR A 10 -1.08 11.89 20.52
C THR A 10 -1.70 10.53 20.20
N GLY A 11 -1.59 9.56 21.11
CA GLY A 11 -1.95 8.17 20.88
C GLY A 11 -1.06 7.47 19.85
N VAL A 12 0.11 8.05 19.52
CA VAL A 12 1.05 7.52 18.53
C VAL A 12 2.15 6.73 19.22
N SER A 13 2.51 5.57 18.66
CA SER A 13 3.57 4.74 19.24
C SER A 13 4.94 5.42 19.18
N HIS A 14 5.83 5.08 20.11
CA HIS A 14 7.21 5.60 20.11
C HIS A 14 7.94 5.30 18.80
N ARG A 15 7.69 4.12 18.23
CA ARG A 15 8.28 3.71 16.95
C ARG A 15 7.87 4.66 15.83
N LEU A 16 6.59 5.03 15.77
CA LEU A 16 6.06 5.90 14.72
C LEU A 16 6.52 7.36 14.92
N LEU A 17 6.62 7.82 16.18
CA LEU A 17 7.22 9.13 16.48
C LEU A 17 8.70 9.23 16.06
N ARG A 18 9.48 8.16 16.32
CA ARG A 18 10.88 8.08 15.85
C ARG A 18 10.97 8.05 14.33
N TYR A 19 10.07 7.33 13.68
CA TYR A 19 9.97 7.36 12.22
C TYR A 19 9.71 8.78 11.71
N TYR A 20 8.77 9.54 12.31
CA TYR A 20 8.56 10.94 11.90
C TYR A 20 9.79 11.82 12.13
N GLU A 21 10.57 11.58 13.19
CA GLU A 21 11.85 12.26 13.44
C GLU A 21 12.88 11.91 12.35
N GLU A 22 13.04 10.63 12.00
CA GLU A 22 13.94 10.15 10.95
C GLU A 22 13.60 10.72 9.57
N GLN A 23 12.30 10.94 9.31
CA GLN A 23 11.82 11.52 8.05
C GLN A 23 11.87 13.05 8.02
N GLY A 24 12.32 13.69 9.11
CA GLY A 24 12.41 15.15 9.24
C GLY A 24 11.06 15.84 9.41
N LEU A 25 9.99 15.10 9.72
CA LEU A 25 8.66 15.65 9.97
C LEU A 25 8.48 16.16 11.40
N LEU A 26 9.30 15.66 12.32
CA LEU A 26 9.26 16.04 13.72
C LEU A 26 10.68 16.33 14.22
N THR A 27 10.88 17.48 14.86
CA THR A 27 12.20 17.86 15.38
C THR A 27 12.23 17.69 16.90
N ALA A 28 13.24 16.95 17.37
CA ALA A 28 13.59 16.90 18.79
C ALA A 28 14.83 17.79 19.03
N GLN A 29 14.78 18.64 20.06
CA GLN A 29 15.96 19.35 20.54
C GLN A 29 16.69 18.51 21.58
N ARG A 30 18.03 18.58 21.55
CA ARG A 30 18.86 18.00 22.60
C ARG A 30 19.04 19.03 23.71
N THR A 31 18.58 18.68 24.91
CA THR A 31 18.82 19.50 26.10
C THR A 31 20.27 19.31 26.56
N GLY A 32 20.83 20.27 27.32
CA GLY A 32 22.20 20.20 27.84
C GLY A 32 22.50 18.95 28.69
N GLY A 33 21.48 18.24 29.18
CA GLY A 33 21.59 16.95 29.87
C GLY A 33 21.55 15.70 28.98
N GLY A 34 21.59 15.83 27.64
CA GLY A 34 21.65 14.69 26.71
C GLY A 34 20.32 14.02 26.37
N PHE A 35 19.19 14.52 26.90
CA PHE A 35 17.85 14.03 26.60
C PHE A 35 17.26 14.70 25.35
N ARG A 36 16.31 14.01 24.70
CA ARG A 36 15.50 14.55 23.60
C ARG A 36 14.24 15.20 24.16
N GLU A 37 13.98 16.42 23.73
CA GLU A 37 12.76 17.15 24.05
C GLU A 37 12.06 17.67 22.79
N TYR A 38 10.75 17.46 22.75
CA TYR A 38 9.86 17.99 21.73
C TYR A 38 9.23 19.29 22.23
N ALA A 39 8.99 20.20 21.29
CA ALA A 39 8.29 21.45 21.53
C ALA A 39 6.84 21.21 22.00
N PRO A 40 6.22 22.16 22.72
CA PRO A 40 4.82 22.06 23.12
C PRO A 40 3.83 21.91 21.94
N THR A 41 4.23 22.38 20.75
CA THR A 41 3.49 22.30 19.47
C THR A 41 3.58 20.93 18.78
N ALA A 42 4.45 20.03 19.25
CA ALA A 42 4.64 18.71 18.65
C ALA A 42 3.36 17.87 18.51
N PRO A 43 2.39 17.89 19.45
CA PRO A 43 1.14 17.16 19.28
C PRO A 43 0.30 17.66 18.10
N ASP A 44 0.31 18.97 17.83
CA ASP A 44 -0.39 19.56 16.68
C ASP A 44 0.25 19.10 15.37
N ILE A 45 1.59 19.14 15.31
CA ILE A 45 2.37 18.63 14.18
C ILE A 45 2.04 17.15 13.93
N VAL A 46 2.03 16.31 14.97
CA VAL A 46 1.71 14.88 14.83
C VAL A 46 0.28 14.66 14.33
N ARG A 47 -0.70 15.45 14.81
CA ARG A 47 -2.08 15.37 14.30
C ARG A 47 -2.14 15.72 12.81
N GLN A 48 -1.41 16.75 12.40
CA GLN A 48 -1.37 17.20 11.02
C GLN A 48 -0.70 16.20 10.08
N ILE A 49 0.42 15.60 10.50
CA ILE A 49 1.07 14.49 9.78
C ILE A 49 0.07 13.36 9.56
N ARG A 50 -0.68 12.97 10.59
CA ARG A 50 -1.67 11.89 10.48
C ARG A 50 -2.82 12.23 9.54
N ALA A 51 -3.31 13.47 9.56
CA ALA A 51 -4.36 13.91 8.64
C ALA A 51 -3.88 13.86 7.17
N LEU A 52 -2.66 14.32 6.89
CA LEU A 52 -2.08 14.31 5.54
C LEU A 52 -1.75 12.89 5.06
N LEU A 53 -1.25 12.02 5.95
CA LEU A 53 -1.07 10.59 5.65
C LEU A 53 -2.41 9.91 5.34
N ALA A 54 -3.47 10.23 6.09
CA ALA A 54 -4.81 9.70 5.84
C ALA A 54 -5.40 10.19 4.52
N ALA A 55 -4.98 11.37 4.04
CA ALA A 55 -5.30 11.88 2.71
C ALA A 55 -4.49 11.21 1.57
N GLY A 56 -3.60 10.27 1.89
CA GLY A 56 -2.81 9.53 0.91
C GLY A 56 -1.50 10.19 0.49
N LEU A 57 -1.12 11.30 1.13
CA LEU A 57 0.12 11.99 0.79
C LEU A 57 1.33 11.21 1.31
N PRO A 58 2.39 11.05 0.48
CA PRO A 58 3.61 10.42 0.94
C PRO A 58 4.35 11.34 1.91
N THR A 59 5.09 10.75 2.85
CA THR A 59 5.92 11.45 3.86
C THR A 59 6.80 12.55 3.26
N ARG A 60 7.34 12.35 2.05
CA ARG A 60 8.13 13.36 1.32
C ARG A 60 7.34 14.63 1.06
N ALA A 61 6.09 14.50 0.59
CA ALA A 61 5.23 15.62 0.25
C ALA A 61 4.74 16.31 1.53
N ILE A 62 4.44 15.51 2.56
CA ILE A 62 4.07 16.02 3.87
C ILE A 62 5.15 16.95 4.42
N ARG A 63 6.43 16.59 4.32
CA ARG A 63 7.53 17.43 4.80
C ARG A 63 7.54 18.82 4.16
N ASP A 64 7.21 18.90 2.88
CA ASP A 64 7.24 20.14 2.12
C ASP A 64 5.97 20.98 2.37
N ILE A 65 4.84 20.32 2.70
CA ILE A 65 3.54 20.94 2.99
C ILE A 65 3.45 21.43 4.45
N LEU A 66 4.06 20.71 5.39
CA LEU A 66 3.89 20.91 6.84
C LEU A 66 4.21 22.34 7.32
N PRO A 67 5.24 23.04 6.79
CA PRO A 67 5.50 24.43 7.13
C PRO A 67 4.35 25.40 6.79
N CYS A 68 3.56 25.07 5.76
CA CYS A 68 2.44 25.87 5.27
C CYS A 68 1.08 25.41 5.83
N ALA A 69 1.08 24.33 6.61
CA ALA A 69 -0.13 23.74 7.13
C ALA A 69 -0.36 24.25 8.56
N HIS A 70 -1.52 24.84 8.81
CA HIS A 70 -1.88 25.35 10.13
C HIS A 70 -3.19 24.76 10.64
N GLY A 71 -3.27 24.56 11.96
CA GLY A 71 -4.47 24.07 12.64
C GLY A 71 -4.67 22.55 12.59
N PRO A 72 -5.70 22.04 13.31
CA PRO A 72 -6.00 20.60 13.41
C PRO A 72 -6.64 20.03 12.14
N ALA A 73 -7.32 20.86 11.35
CA ALA A 73 -7.62 20.60 9.95
C ALA A 73 -6.68 21.50 9.16
N PRO A 74 -5.76 20.97 8.33
CA PRO A 74 -4.75 21.76 7.66
C PRO A 74 -5.43 22.72 6.68
N THR A 75 -5.61 23.97 7.09
CA THR A 75 -5.83 25.07 6.15
C THR A 75 -4.48 25.34 5.53
N LEU A 76 -4.36 25.06 4.23
CA LEU A 76 -3.13 25.24 3.49
C LEU A 76 -3.10 26.67 2.94
N GLU A 77 -2.12 27.45 3.37
CA GLU A 77 -1.83 28.74 2.74
C GLU A 77 -1.31 28.49 1.32
N PRO A 78 -1.94 29.05 0.27
CA PRO A 78 -1.64 28.68 -1.11
C PRO A 78 -0.24 29.15 -1.52
N HIS A 79 0.73 28.24 -1.47
CA HIS A 79 2.06 28.38 -2.06
C HIS A 79 2.10 27.70 -3.45
N PRO A 80 2.59 28.36 -4.52
CA PRO A 80 2.59 27.81 -5.88
C PRO A 80 3.25 26.43 -5.99
N ASP A 81 4.40 26.25 -5.35
CA ASP A 81 5.15 24.98 -5.37
C ASP A 81 4.38 23.84 -4.67
N MET A 82 3.66 24.17 -3.61
CA MET A 82 2.82 23.22 -2.87
C MET A 82 1.62 22.78 -3.73
N LEU A 83 0.98 23.71 -4.44
CA LEU A 83 -0.12 23.40 -5.35
C LEU A 83 0.33 22.50 -6.51
N ALA A 84 1.53 22.72 -7.04
CA ALA A 84 2.11 21.86 -8.07
C ALA A 84 2.37 20.43 -7.57
N LEU A 85 2.92 20.31 -6.35
CA LEU A 85 3.13 19.03 -5.69
C LEU A 85 1.81 18.28 -5.45
N LEU A 86 0.79 18.96 -4.90
CA LEU A 86 -0.53 18.36 -4.66
C LEU A 86 -1.19 17.90 -5.95
N ARG A 87 -1.08 18.66 -7.04
CA ARG A 87 -1.58 18.25 -8.37
C ARG A 87 -0.88 17.00 -8.87
N THR A 88 0.44 16.94 -8.74
CA THR A 88 1.23 15.78 -9.16
C THR A 88 0.85 14.52 -8.37
N GLU A 89 0.65 14.64 -7.05
CA GLU A 89 0.21 13.51 -6.23
C GLU A 89 -1.24 13.11 -6.55
N LEU A 90 -2.13 14.06 -6.87
CA LEU A 90 -3.49 13.78 -7.34
C LEU A 90 -3.49 13.02 -8.67
N ASP A 91 -2.70 13.46 -9.66
CA ASP A 91 -2.55 12.79 -10.95
C ASP A 91 -2.01 11.36 -10.79
N SER A 92 -1.09 11.15 -9.82
CA SER A 92 -0.57 9.83 -9.50
C SER A 92 -1.63 8.91 -8.88
N LEU A 93 -2.48 9.44 -8.00
CA LEU A 93 -3.60 8.69 -7.43
C LEU A 93 -4.62 8.29 -8.49
N ASP A 94 -5.00 9.22 -9.37
CA ASP A 94 -5.95 8.96 -10.45
C ASP A 94 -5.43 7.89 -11.42
N SER A 95 -4.14 7.93 -11.74
CA SER A 95 -3.48 6.89 -12.54
C SER A 95 -3.56 5.51 -11.88
N ARG A 96 -3.32 5.43 -10.56
CA ARG A 96 -3.41 4.17 -9.81
C ARG A 96 -4.85 3.68 -9.71
N ILE A 97 -5.82 4.57 -9.50
CA ILE A 97 -7.25 4.25 -9.50
C ILE A 97 -7.65 3.64 -10.84
N THR A 98 -7.24 4.24 -11.94
CA THR A 98 -7.55 3.77 -13.31
C THR A 98 -7.02 2.35 -13.52
N CYS A 99 -5.75 2.10 -13.20
CA CYS A 99 -5.15 0.76 -13.31
C CYS A 99 -5.85 -0.29 -12.42
N LEU A 100 -6.24 0.08 -11.20
CA LEU A 100 -6.98 -0.80 -10.29
C LEU A 100 -8.39 -1.10 -10.81
N GLN A 101 -9.06 -0.12 -11.42
CA GLN A 101 -10.37 -0.31 -12.05
C GLN A 101 -10.28 -1.27 -13.25
N GLU A 102 -9.29 -1.09 -14.13
CA GLU A 102 -9.04 -2.00 -15.26
C GLU A 102 -8.77 -3.44 -14.78
N THR A 103 -7.92 -3.60 -13.76
CA THR A 103 -7.61 -4.91 -13.17
C THR A 103 -8.87 -5.54 -12.59
N ARG A 104 -9.70 -4.76 -11.88
CA ARG A 104 -10.98 -5.21 -11.33
C ARG A 104 -11.92 -5.70 -12.44
N GLU A 105 -12.02 -4.98 -13.54
CA GLU A 105 -12.88 -5.35 -14.67
C GLU A 105 -12.42 -6.65 -15.33
N ILE A 106 -11.11 -6.87 -15.48
CA ILE A 106 -10.55 -8.12 -15.98
C ILE A 106 -10.95 -9.29 -15.07
N LEU A 107 -10.75 -9.14 -13.76
CA LEU A 107 -11.10 -10.17 -12.78
C LEU A 107 -12.61 -10.44 -12.75
N ALA A 108 -13.44 -9.39 -12.80
CA ALA A 108 -14.90 -9.52 -12.87
C ALA A 108 -15.34 -10.28 -14.13
N ARG A 109 -14.69 -10.02 -15.27
CA ARG A 109 -14.95 -10.75 -16.52
C ARG A 109 -14.62 -12.23 -16.38
N TYR A 110 -13.46 -12.58 -15.80
CA TYR A 110 -13.11 -13.99 -15.57
C TYR A 110 -14.12 -14.70 -14.67
N LEU A 111 -14.55 -14.06 -13.57
CA LEU A 111 -15.56 -14.61 -12.69
C LEU A 111 -16.89 -14.85 -13.42
N SER A 112 -17.37 -13.87 -14.20
CA SER A 112 -18.62 -14.00 -14.96
C SER A 112 -18.61 -15.16 -15.97
N THR A 113 -17.46 -15.42 -16.61
CA THR A 113 -17.29 -16.54 -17.54
C THR A 113 -17.29 -17.88 -16.81
N THR A 114 -16.65 -17.97 -15.64
CA THR A 114 -16.63 -19.20 -14.85
C THR A 114 -18.00 -19.52 -14.22
N GLU A 115 -18.73 -18.50 -13.76
CA GLU A 115 -20.08 -18.68 -13.20
C GLU A 115 -21.10 -19.04 -14.27
N SER A 116 -21.04 -18.41 -15.45
CA SER A 116 -21.92 -18.73 -16.57
C SER A 116 -21.63 -20.09 -17.18
N GLY A 117 -20.35 -20.51 -17.21
CA GLY A 117 -19.93 -21.84 -17.66
C GLY A 117 -20.34 -22.98 -16.74
N SER A 118 -20.71 -22.70 -15.48
CA SER A 118 -21.16 -23.71 -14.51
C SER A 118 -22.64 -24.09 -14.65
N THR A 119 -23.40 -23.49 -15.58
CA THR A 119 -24.87 -23.68 -15.65
C THR A 119 -25.33 -24.67 -16.72
N THR A 120 -24.44 -25.31 -17.51
CA THR A 120 -24.89 -26.18 -18.63
C THR A 120 -24.21 -27.56 -18.74
N VAL A 121 -23.56 -28.08 -17.71
CA VAL A 121 -23.00 -29.45 -17.75
C VAL A 121 -23.40 -30.29 -16.55
N ASP A 122 -24.70 -30.53 -16.38
CA ASP A 122 -25.17 -31.64 -15.52
C ASP A 122 -26.36 -32.42 -16.14
N ALA A 123 -26.48 -32.37 -17.47
CA ALA A 123 -27.49 -33.12 -18.21
C ALA A 123 -26.93 -33.78 -19.48
N VAL A 124 -25.85 -34.55 -19.37
CA VAL A 124 -25.65 -35.72 -20.26
C VAL A 124 -25.17 -36.89 -19.39
N ARG A 125 -26.14 -37.56 -18.79
CA ARG A 125 -26.03 -38.97 -18.41
C ARG A 125 -26.32 -39.81 -19.65
N VAL A 126 -25.72 -41.01 -19.72
CA VAL A 126 -26.03 -42.13 -20.65
C VAL A 126 -25.26 -41.99 -21.99
N THR A 127 -24.40 -42.89 -22.46
CA THR A 127 -24.23 -44.35 -22.27
C THR A 127 -22.83 -44.79 -22.74
N SER A 128 -22.19 -45.71 -22.01
CA SER A 128 -21.26 -46.68 -22.58
C SER A 128 -22.01 -47.60 -23.58
N PRO A 129 -21.31 -48.21 -24.56
CA PRO A 129 -20.75 -49.54 -24.29
C PRO A 129 -19.37 -49.82 -24.90
N GLU A 130 -18.82 -50.92 -24.42
CA GLU A 130 -17.55 -51.58 -24.70
C GLU A 130 -17.34 -51.97 -26.18
N SER A 131 -16.07 -52.02 -26.61
CA SER A 131 -15.42 -53.06 -27.47
C SER A 131 -14.04 -52.52 -27.91
N GLU A 132 -12.93 -52.91 -27.29
CA GLU A 132 -12.15 -54.13 -27.55
C GLU A 132 -11.03 -53.95 -28.60
N SER A 133 -9.83 -54.42 -28.21
CA SER A 133 -8.70 -54.86 -29.06
C SER A 133 -7.70 -53.86 -29.69
N ALA A 134 -6.59 -53.71 -28.95
CA ALA A 134 -5.25 -54.21 -29.30
C ALA A 134 -4.27 -53.37 -30.17
N ARG A 135 -2.99 -53.50 -29.77
CA ARG A 135 -1.70 -53.27 -30.48
C ARG A 135 -1.15 -51.84 -30.36
N ASN A 136 0.14 -51.57 -30.10
CA ASN A 136 1.32 -52.38 -29.79
C ASN A 136 2.44 -51.44 -29.26
N ALA A 137 3.40 -52.06 -28.56
CA ALA A 137 4.66 -51.58 -27.98
C ALA A 137 5.45 -50.49 -28.72
N HIS A 138 6.13 -49.59 -27.98
CA HIS A 138 7.58 -49.74 -27.71
C HIS A 138 8.11 -48.68 -26.72
N ASN A 139 8.80 -49.19 -25.71
CA ASN A 139 9.55 -48.50 -24.67
C ASN A 139 10.90 -48.01 -25.22
N GLN A 140 11.33 -46.79 -24.89
CA GLN A 140 12.75 -46.45 -24.82
C GLN A 140 13.05 -45.65 -23.53
N PRO A 141 14.14 -45.99 -22.80
CA PRO A 141 14.46 -45.43 -21.49
C PRO A 141 15.20 -44.09 -21.55
N ILE A 142 15.01 -43.28 -20.50
CA ILE A 142 15.69 -41.99 -20.28
C ILE A 142 17.00 -42.24 -19.49
N PRO A 143 18.17 -41.71 -19.91
CA PRO A 143 19.40 -41.79 -19.11
C PRO A 143 19.48 -40.68 -18.03
N PRO A 144 20.18 -40.89 -16.89
CA PRO A 144 20.21 -39.95 -15.78
C PRO A 144 21.14 -38.74 -16.01
N SER A 145 20.69 -37.56 -15.60
CA SER A 145 21.43 -36.30 -15.65
C SER A 145 22.58 -36.24 -14.64
N THR A 146 23.75 -35.83 -15.14
CA THR A 146 24.97 -35.57 -14.38
C THR A 146 24.83 -34.34 -13.48
N MET A 147 25.05 -34.49 -12.18
CA MET A 147 25.34 -33.40 -11.25
C MET A 147 26.68 -32.76 -11.63
N ARG A 148 26.69 -31.44 -11.84
CA ARG A 148 27.90 -30.62 -11.98
C ARG A 148 28.12 -29.89 -10.65
N GLY A 149 29.32 -30.06 -10.09
CA GLY A 149 29.80 -29.34 -8.91
C GLY A 149 30.29 -27.93 -9.22
#